data_AF-A0A550H0L6-F1
#
_entry.id   AF-A0A550H0L6-F1
#
_cell.length_a   1.000
_cell.length_b   1.000
_cell.length_c   1.000
_cell.angle_alpha   90.00
_cell.angle_beta   90.00
_cell.angle_gamma   90.00
#
_symmetry.space_group_name_H-M   'P 1'
#
loop_
_entity.id
_entity.type
_entity.pdbx_description
1 polymer ?
#
loop_
_entity_poly.entity_id
_entity_poly.type
_entity_poly.pdbx_seq_one_letter_code
_entity_poly.pdbx_strand_id
1 'polypeptide(L)'
;MSIPFEHIRVFRRQGVIKPMFVREPLGILDTLIAVYKDHVEKKRGLLNERVSDCEYLGYDFRLVRGVASVLDQRSVFQSRSVIPPLEARRQAFTEAAGLVVASKDERVKVLEAVAERNGVAGDILEDSLYADLED
;
A
#
# COMPACT_ATOMS: atom_id res chain seq x y z
N MET A 1 -17.91 -8.53 -5.16
CA MET A 1 -16.94 -7.70 -5.91
C MET A 1 -17.57 -6.33 -6.09
N SER A 2 -17.12 -5.34 -5.32
CA SER A 2 -17.64 -3.97 -5.39
C SER A 2 -16.50 -3.06 -5.87
N ILE A 3 -16.75 -2.28 -6.92
CA ILE A 3 -15.80 -1.27 -7.40
C ILE A 3 -16.19 0.06 -6.75
N PRO A 4 -15.26 0.80 -6.14
CA PRO A 4 -15.56 2.12 -5.59
C PRO A 4 -16.16 3.06 -6.64
N PHE A 5 -17.14 3.88 -6.25
CA PHE A 5 -17.93 4.69 -7.19
C PHE A 5 -17.05 5.64 -8.01
N GLU A 6 -16.02 6.19 -7.39
CA GLU A 6 -15.01 7.07 -7.98
C GLU A 6 -14.18 6.40 -9.10
N HIS A 7 -14.11 5.06 -9.12
CA HIS A 7 -13.42 4.28 -10.15
C HIS A 7 -14.37 3.82 -11.27
N ILE A 8 -15.66 4.09 -11.17
CA ILE A 8 -16.63 3.67 -12.19
C ILE A 8 -16.56 4.59 -13.40
N ARG A 9 -16.46 3.95 -14.58
CA ARG A 9 -16.54 4.62 -15.87
C ARG A 9 -17.98 4.58 -16.38
N VAL A 10 -18.58 5.76 -16.52
CA VAL A 10 -19.94 5.92 -17.06
C VAL A 10 -19.97 7.02 -18.12
N PHE A 11 -20.83 6.83 -19.11
CA PHE A 11 -21.23 7.85 -20.05
C PHE A 11 -22.56 8.46 -19.60
N ARG A 12 -22.63 9.79 -19.51
CA ARG A 12 -23.86 10.52 -19.15
C ARG A 12 -24.29 11.43 -20.29
N ARG A 13 -25.49 11.21 -20.84
CA ARG A 13 -26.07 12.06 -21.89
C ARG A 13 -27.59 12.01 -21.85
N GLN A 14 -28.25 13.18 -21.95
CA GLN A 14 -29.72 13.31 -22.01
C GLN A 14 -30.46 12.52 -20.91
N GLY A 15 -29.99 12.61 -19.65
CA GLY A 15 -30.61 11.91 -18.53
C GLY A 15 -30.32 10.40 -18.45
N VAL A 16 -29.58 9.84 -19.41
CA VAL A 16 -29.20 8.42 -19.42
C VAL A 16 -27.77 8.24 -18.89
N ILE A 17 -27.59 7.28 -17.99
CA ILE A 17 -26.29 6.80 -17.49
C ILE A 17 -26.03 5.43 -18.09
N LYS A 18 -24.92 5.27 -18.82
CA LYS A 18 -24.51 3.99 -19.41
C LYS A 18 -23.12 3.60 -18.89
N PRO A 19 -22.93 2.40 -18.32
CA PRO A 19 -21.60 1.91 -17.97
C PRO A 19 -20.70 1.80 -19.20
N MET A 20 -19.44 2.19 -19.04
CA MET A 20 -18.42 2.03 -20.08
C MET A 20 -17.58 0.79 -19.78
N PHE A 21 -17.99 -0.35 -20.34
CA PHE A 21 -17.25 -1.60 -20.23
C PHE A 21 -15.98 -1.60 -21.09
N VAL A 22 -14.96 -2.31 -20.63
CA VAL A 22 -13.79 -2.66 -21.45
C VAL A 22 -14.23 -3.70 -22.48
N ARG A 23 -13.98 -3.43 -23.78
CA ARG A 23 -14.42 -4.30 -24.89
C ARG A 23 -13.28 -4.93 -25.67
N GLU A 24 -12.10 -4.32 -25.63
CA GLU A 24 -10.90 -4.77 -26.32
C GLU A 24 -9.80 -5.02 -25.28
N PRO A 25 -8.85 -5.94 -25.56
CA PRO A 25 -7.67 -6.09 -24.71
C PRO A 25 -6.86 -4.79 -24.73
N LEU A 26 -6.65 -4.22 -23.55
CA LEU A 26 -5.85 -3.01 -23.37
C LEU A 26 -4.52 -3.41 -22.73
N GLY A 27 -3.39 -2.90 -23.26
CA GLY A 27 -2.07 -3.24 -22.74
C GLY A 27 -1.90 -2.93 -21.24
N ILE A 28 -2.64 -1.94 -20.72
CA ILE A 28 -2.69 -1.63 -19.29
C ILE A 28 -3.14 -2.80 -18.41
N LEU A 29 -4.00 -3.69 -18.91
CA LEU A 29 -4.47 -4.85 -18.14
C LEU A 29 -3.32 -5.82 -17.89
N ASP A 30 -2.54 -6.12 -18.93
CA ASP A 30 -1.37 -6.99 -18.83
C ASP A 30 -0.30 -6.35 -17.94
N THR A 31 -0.08 -5.04 -18.07
CA THR A 31 0.83 -4.28 -17.22
C THR A 31 0.43 -4.37 -15.75
N LEU A 32 -0.84 -4.13 -15.40
CA LEU A 32 -1.29 -4.21 -14.00
C LEU A 32 -1.16 -5.62 -13.45
N ILE A 33 -1.51 -6.65 -14.22
CA ILE A 33 -1.32 -8.05 -13.79
C ILE A 33 0.16 -8.34 -13.54
N ALA A 34 1.07 -7.88 -14.42
CA ALA A 34 2.50 -8.04 -14.25
C ALA A 34 3.00 -7.32 -12.98
N VAL A 35 2.54 -6.09 -12.74
CA VAL A 35 2.85 -5.33 -11.52
C VAL A 35 2.46 -6.12 -10.27
N TYR A 36 1.24 -6.66 -10.17
CA TYR A 36 0.84 -7.44 -9.00
C TYR A 36 1.68 -8.71 -8.82
N LYS A 37 1.98 -9.43 -9.91
CA LYS A 37 2.84 -10.63 -9.87
C LYS A 37 4.25 -10.30 -9.38
N ASP A 38 4.81 -9.19 -9.85
CA ASP A 38 6.15 -8.74 -9.47
C ASP A 38 6.22 -8.23 -8.01
N HIS A 39 5.08 -8.01 -7.34
CA HIS A 39 5.00 -7.53 -5.96
C HIS A 39 4.58 -8.60 -4.95
N VAL A 40 4.51 -9.86 -5.37
CA VAL A 40 4.38 -10.99 -4.44
C VAL A 40 5.55 -10.96 -3.44
N GLU A 41 5.26 -11.14 -2.16
CA GLU A 41 6.21 -11.05 -1.04
C GLU A 41 6.86 -9.67 -0.82
N LYS A 42 6.34 -8.60 -1.44
CA LYS A 42 6.80 -7.21 -1.22
C LYS A 42 5.80 -6.41 -0.40
N LYS A 43 6.24 -5.26 0.13
CA LYS A 43 5.38 -4.32 0.86
C LYS A 43 4.25 -3.81 -0.05
N ARG A 44 3.03 -3.75 0.47
CA ARG A 44 1.84 -3.24 -0.24
C ARG A 44 2.02 -1.79 -0.72
N GLY A 45 2.70 -0.94 0.06
CA GLY A 45 3.03 0.43 -0.35
C GLY A 45 3.78 0.50 -1.69
N LEU A 46 4.75 -0.38 -1.94
CA LEU A 46 5.49 -0.42 -3.22
C LEU A 46 4.58 -0.81 -4.40
N LEU A 47 3.64 -1.73 -4.15
CA LEU A 47 2.61 -2.08 -5.13
C LEU A 47 1.72 -0.86 -5.43
N ASN A 48 1.24 -0.16 -4.40
CA ASN A 48 0.39 1.02 -4.53
C ASN A 48 1.10 2.14 -5.33
N GLU A 49 2.37 2.41 -5.03
CA GLU A 49 3.21 3.34 -5.79
C GLU A 49 3.29 2.96 -7.26
N ARG A 50 3.57 1.68 -7.56
CA ARG A 50 3.68 1.23 -8.95
C ARG A 50 2.34 1.24 -9.69
N VAL A 51 1.22 0.98 -9.02
CA VAL A 51 -0.12 1.13 -9.59
C VAL A 51 -0.41 2.60 -9.89
N SER A 52 -0.01 3.52 -9.01
CA SER A 52 -0.11 4.96 -9.22
C SER A 52 0.69 5.41 -10.45
N ASP A 53 1.92 4.89 -10.63
CA ASP A 53 2.73 5.17 -11.83
C ASP A 53 2.01 4.76 -13.13
N CYS A 54 1.21 3.70 -13.08
CA CYS A 54 0.45 3.22 -14.23
C CYS A 54 -0.66 4.19 -14.67
N GLU A 55 -1.13 5.09 -13.80
CA GLU A 55 -2.09 6.14 -14.16
C GLU A 55 -1.52 7.14 -15.18
N TYR A 56 -0.19 7.27 -15.22
CA TYR A 56 0.51 8.18 -16.13
C TYR A 56 0.82 7.58 -17.51
N LEU A 57 0.41 6.32 -17.77
CA LEU A 57 0.64 5.63 -19.05
C LEU A 57 -0.35 6.03 -20.17
N GLY A 58 -1.10 7.12 -19.99
CA GLY A 58 -2.05 7.64 -21.00
C GLY A 58 -3.42 6.97 -21.01
N TYR A 59 -3.74 6.16 -20.00
CA TYR A 59 -5.06 5.55 -19.82
C TYR A 59 -5.95 6.38 -18.88
N ASP A 60 -7.25 6.16 -18.94
CA ASP A 60 -8.20 6.74 -17.97
C ASP A 60 -7.86 6.23 -16.55
N PHE A 61 -7.53 7.13 -15.62
CA PHE A 61 -7.15 6.76 -14.25
C PHE A 61 -8.23 5.91 -13.55
N ARG A 62 -9.51 6.12 -13.88
CA ARG A 62 -10.62 5.31 -13.33
C ARG A 62 -10.55 3.87 -13.79
N LEU A 63 -10.07 3.62 -15.02
CA LEU A 63 -9.84 2.27 -15.51
C LEU A 63 -8.72 1.60 -14.71
N VAL A 64 -7.59 2.30 -14.53
CA VAL A 64 -6.43 1.79 -13.78
C VAL A 64 -6.84 1.42 -12.35
N ARG A 65 -7.43 2.37 -11.63
CA ARG A 65 -7.87 2.16 -10.25
C ARG A 65 -8.99 1.12 -10.13
N GLY A 66 -9.93 1.11 -11.07
CA GLY A 66 -11.02 0.13 -11.09
C GLY A 66 -10.52 -1.30 -11.28
N VAL A 67 -9.53 -1.50 -12.16
CA VAL A 67 -8.88 -2.80 -12.36
C VAL A 67 -8.02 -3.17 -11.15
N ALA A 68 -7.26 -2.23 -10.58
CA ALA A 68 -6.49 -2.44 -9.35
C ALA A 68 -7.39 -2.90 -8.20
N SER A 69 -8.54 -2.25 -7.98
CA SER A 69 -9.51 -2.68 -6.95
C SER A 69 -10.02 -4.11 -7.14
N VAL A 70 -10.15 -4.57 -8.38
CA VAL A 70 -10.52 -5.97 -8.69
C VAL A 70 -9.36 -6.92 -8.41
N LEU A 71 -8.13 -6.52 -8.70
CA LEU A 71 -6.91 -7.30 -8.42
C LEU A 71 -6.65 -7.39 -6.91
N ASP A 72 -6.84 -6.31 -6.16
CA ASP A 72 -6.76 -6.28 -4.69
C ASP A 72 -7.71 -7.29 -4.07
N GLN A 73 -8.98 -7.30 -4.50
CA GLN A 73 -9.98 -8.26 -4.04
C GLN A 73 -9.67 -9.71 -4.41
N ARG A 74 -8.78 -9.94 -5.38
CA ARG A 74 -8.32 -11.27 -5.81
C ARG A 74 -6.94 -11.63 -5.27
N SER A 75 -6.33 -10.74 -4.49
CA SER A 75 -5.02 -10.93 -3.89
C SER A 75 -5.17 -11.24 -2.41
N VAL A 76 -4.16 -11.87 -1.82
CA VAL A 76 -4.09 -12.12 -0.38
C VAL A 76 -2.99 -11.25 0.20
N PHE A 77 -3.36 -10.38 1.14
CA PHE A 77 -2.43 -9.57 1.90
C PHE A 77 -2.32 -10.12 3.32
N GLN A 78 -1.11 -10.12 3.87
CA GLN A 78 -0.84 -10.60 5.22
C GLN A 78 -0.04 -9.55 5.97
N SER A 79 -0.52 -9.20 7.16
CA SER A 79 0.29 -8.44 8.13
C SER A 79 1.41 -9.35 8.66
N ARG A 80 2.66 -8.94 8.45
CA ARG A 80 3.85 -9.66 8.93
C ARG A 80 4.60 -8.76 9.89
N SER A 81 4.50 -9.08 11.18
CA SER A 81 5.15 -8.33 12.25
C SER A 81 5.74 -9.30 13.26
N VAL A 82 7.00 -9.09 13.65
CA VAL A 82 7.64 -9.86 14.72
C VAL A 82 7.17 -9.35 16.09
N ILE A 83 6.93 -8.04 16.19
CA ILE A 83 6.38 -7.38 17.37
C ILE A 83 4.96 -6.90 17.03
N PRO A 84 3.96 -7.08 17.89
CA PRO A 84 2.63 -6.53 17.64
C PRO A 84 2.71 -5.02 17.31
N PRO A 85 2.15 -4.54 16.18
CA PRO A 85 2.40 -3.18 15.70
C PRO A 85 2.02 -2.06 16.68
N LEU A 86 0.96 -2.26 17.45
CA LEU A 86 0.57 -1.34 18.53
C LEU A 86 1.66 -1.24 19.61
N GLU A 87 2.23 -2.37 20.01
CA GLU A 87 3.30 -2.44 21.02
C GLU A 87 4.61 -1.85 20.47
N ALA A 88 4.95 -2.16 19.22
CA ALA A 88 6.11 -1.59 18.54
C ALA A 88 6.03 -0.05 18.53
N ARG A 89 4.89 0.52 18.11
CA ARG A 89 4.64 1.98 18.12
C ARG A 89 4.68 2.56 19.51
N ARG A 90 4.04 1.91 20.50
CA ARG A 90 4.03 2.40 21.89
C ARG A 90 5.45 2.51 22.43
N GLN A 91 6.27 1.49 22.24
CA GLN A 91 7.64 1.48 22.74
C GLN A 91 8.52 2.49 22.00
N ALA A 92 8.44 2.53 20.66
CA ALA A 92 9.22 3.46 19.84
C ALA A 92 8.91 4.93 20.16
N PHE A 93 7.63 5.30 20.27
CA PHE A 93 7.26 6.68 20.58
C PHE A 93 7.51 7.07 22.04
N THR A 94 7.45 6.12 22.97
CA THR A 94 7.85 6.36 24.37
C THR A 94 9.33 6.65 24.47
N GLU A 95 10.16 5.85 23.77
CA GLU A 95 11.61 6.08 23.72
C GLU A 95 11.95 7.41 23.04
N ALA A 96 11.29 7.71 21.90
CA ALA A 96 11.47 8.97 21.20
C ALA A 96 11.11 10.20 22.04
N ALA A 97 10.09 10.09 22.90
CA ALA A 97 9.66 11.18 23.78
C ALA A 97 10.72 11.57 24.82
N GLY A 98 11.59 10.63 25.23
CA GLY A 98 12.69 10.90 26.16
C GLY A 98 13.87 11.64 25.53
N LEU A 99 14.04 11.54 24.21
CA LEU A 99 15.19 12.08 23.47
C LEU A 99 14.86 13.31 22.60
N VAL A 100 13.58 13.58 22.31
CA VAL A 100 13.13 14.60 21.34
C VAL A 100 13.85 14.43 20.00
N VAL A 101 13.42 13.44 19.22
CA VAL A 101 14.03 13.09 17.93
C VAL A 101 13.79 14.18 16.88
N ALA A 102 14.86 14.82 16.39
CA ALA A 102 14.82 15.85 15.34
C ALA A 102 15.75 15.53 14.15
N SER A 103 16.52 14.45 14.21
CA SER A 103 17.45 14.02 13.17
C SER A 103 17.30 12.53 12.83
N LYS A 104 17.85 12.12 11.68
CA LYS A 104 17.89 10.71 11.25
C LYS A 104 18.71 9.84 12.20
N ASP A 105 19.84 10.36 12.70
CA ASP A 105 20.71 9.60 13.60
C ASP A 105 20.05 9.35 14.96
N GLU A 106 19.31 10.34 15.49
CA GLU A 106 18.50 10.17 16.71
C GLU A 106 17.37 9.16 16.49
N ARG A 107 16.73 9.16 15.31
CA ARG A 107 15.72 8.16 14.96
C ARG A 107 16.30 6.76 14.99
N VAL A 108 17.48 6.56 14.37
CA VAL A 108 18.15 5.25 14.35
C VAL A 108 18.45 4.79 15.77
N LYS A 109 19.00 5.65 16.63
CA LYS A 109 19.27 5.33 18.04
C LYS A 109 18.02 4.88 18.80
N VAL A 110 16.89 5.56 18.61
CA VAL A 110 15.62 5.19 19.24
C VAL A 110 15.15 3.81 18.80
N LEU A 111 15.20 3.54 17.50
CA LEU A 111 14.80 2.23 16.97
C LEU A 111 15.73 1.12 17.45
N GLU A 112 17.04 1.34 17.45
CA GLU A 112 18.02 0.38 17.95
C GLU A 112 17.79 0.08 19.44
N ALA A 113 17.58 1.08 20.29
CA ALA A 113 17.33 0.90 21.71
C ALA A 113 16.04 0.11 22.01
N VAL A 114 14.99 0.32 21.21
CA VAL A 114 13.75 -0.45 21.34
C VAL A 114 13.93 -1.85 20.79
N ALA A 115 14.62 -2.01 19.66
CA ALA A 115 14.86 -3.30 19.03
C ALA A 115 15.70 -4.20 19.94
N GLU A 116 16.74 -3.66 20.57
CA GLU A 116 17.58 -4.37 21.55
C GLU A 116 16.75 -4.90 22.72
N ARG A 117 15.83 -4.10 23.28
CA ARG A 117 14.91 -4.54 24.36
C ARG A 117 13.99 -5.68 23.96
N ASN A 118 13.66 -5.80 22.68
CA ASN A 118 12.81 -6.88 22.14
C ASN A 118 13.63 -8.03 21.55
N GLY A 119 14.96 -7.96 21.56
CA GLY A 119 15.84 -8.99 20.99
C GLY A 119 15.72 -9.13 19.47
N VAL A 120 15.41 -8.04 18.76
CA VAL A 120 15.30 -8.01 17.29
C VAL A 120 16.26 -6.98 16.70
N ALA A 121 16.46 -7.02 15.38
CA ALA A 121 17.19 -5.97 14.67
C ALA A 121 16.33 -4.71 14.46
N GLY A 122 16.97 -3.55 14.30
CA GLY A 122 16.28 -2.26 14.18
C GLY A 122 15.34 -2.16 12.98
N ASP A 123 15.72 -2.78 11.86
CA ASP A 123 14.90 -2.91 10.65
C ASP A 123 13.65 -3.79 10.87
N ILE A 124 13.78 -4.88 11.65
CA ILE A 124 12.65 -5.74 12.01
C ILE A 124 11.64 -5.01 12.91
N LEU A 125 12.13 -4.20 13.84
CA LEU A 125 11.25 -3.32 14.62
C LEU A 125 10.55 -2.30 13.70
N GLU A 126 11.32 -1.65 12.82
CA GLU A 126 10.80 -0.66 11.87
C GLU A 126 9.71 -1.24 10.97
N ASP A 127 9.92 -2.44 10.43
CA ASP A 127 8.95 -3.16 9.62
C ASP A 127 7.69 -3.54 10.41
N SER A 128 7.82 -3.75 11.73
CA SER A 128 6.69 -4.11 12.59
C SER A 128 5.81 -2.90 12.96
N LEU A 129 6.30 -1.66 12.89
CA LEU A 129 5.59 -0.46 13.39
C LEU A 129 4.20 -0.27 12.77
N TYR A 130 4.08 -0.50 11.47
CA TYR A 130 2.88 -0.22 10.67
C TYR A 130 2.43 -1.42 9.84
N ALA A 131 2.87 -2.63 10.21
CA ALA A 131 2.49 -3.84 9.50
C ALA A 131 0.98 -4.13 9.55
N ASP A 132 0.23 -3.47 10.45
CA ASP A 132 -1.24 -3.54 10.56
C ASP A 132 -1.98 -2.49 9.72
N LEU A 133 -1.27 -1.55 9.08
CA LEU A 133 -1.87 -0.58 8.17
C LEU A 133 -2.00 -1.14 6.77
N GLU A 134 -3.07 -0.70 6.08
CA GLU A 134 -3.32 -1.06 4.69
C GLU A 134 -2.53 -0.20 3.68
N ASP A 135 -2.03 0.95 4.12
CA ASP A 135 -1.38 1.98 3.33
C ASP A 135 0.15 1.98 3.52
#